data_AF-A0A9D7M0R5-F1
#
_entry.id   AF-A0A9D7M0R5-F1
#
_cell.length_a   1.000
_cell.length_b   1.000
_cell.length_c   1.000
_cell.angle_alpha   90.00
_cell.angle_beta   90.00
_cell.angle_gamma   90.00
#
_symmetry.space_group_name_H-M   'P 1'
#
loop_
_entity.id
_entity.type
_entity.pdbx_description
1 polymer ?
#
loop_
_entity_poly.entity_id
_entity_poly.type
_entity_poly.pdbx_seq_one_letter_code
_entity_poly.pdbx_strand_id
1 'polypeptide(L)'
;MCGTAGDNNVPFWWARMLQDPYYKDALRCRWEELRLSVLHIDTLLNKIDEWALELNQAKDRHFTKWPVLGTVLWANPLPIANSYAGEVTNMKNWIQQRLTWLDSNIPGVCTLSGESELANGSNAFSIFPNPTNNKVTIRLTETTEKVSSLNIFNIYGQEVKSIRISPTHTTEIDISDLSLGVYFIRLNGSNQFISKIVKY
;
A
#
# COMPACT_ATOMS: atom_id res chain seq x y z
N MET A 1 6.26 -19.72 -14.74
CA MET A 1 5.38 -20.85 -14.36
C MET A 1 5.52 -21.03 -12.86
N CYS A 2 4.47 -20.78 -12.07
CA CYS A 2 4.45 -21.31 -10.70
C CYS A 2 4.03 -22.77 -10.80
N GLY A 3 4.82 -23.68 -10.25
CA GLY A 3 4.52 -25.11 -10.24
C GLY A 3 3.24 -25.43 -9.48
N THR A 4 2.68 -26.60 -9.75
CA THR A 4 1.59 -27.19 -8.96
C THR A 4 2.08 -27.56 -7.56
N ALA A 5 1.15 -27.67 -6.61
CA ALA A 5 1.46 -28.06 -5.24
C ALA A 5 2.28 -29.36 -5.21
N GLY A 6 3.49 -29.30 -4.65
CA GLY A 6 4.41 -30.45 -4.57
C GLY A 6 5.58 -30.41 -5.56
N ASP A 7 5.55 -29.57 -6.60
CA ASP A 7 6.67 -29.36 -7.51
C ASP A 7 7.27 -27.95 -7.36
N ASN A 8 8.60 -27.85 -7.45
CA ASN A 8 9.38 -26.60 -7.46
C ASN A 8 9.35 -25.76 -6.17
N ASN A 9 9.70 -26.35 -5.02
CA ASN A 9 9.88 -25.61 -3.75
C ASN A 9 8.65 -24.82 -3.26
N VAL A 10 7.47 -24.98 -3.89
CA VAL A 10 6.23 -24.37 -3.42
C VAL A 10 5.65 -25.28 -2.33
N PRO A 11 5.55 -24.80 -1.07
CA PRO A 11 5.10 -25.66 0.01
C PRO A 11 3.68 -26.15 -0.23
N PHE A 12 3.44 -27.46 -0.07
CA PHE A 12 2.12 -28.08 -0.33
C PHE A 12 0.98 -27.40 0.42
N TRP A 13 1.27 -26.85 1.61
CA TRP A 13 0.28 -26.19 2.45
C TRP A 13 -0.23 -24.88 1.86
N TRP A 14 0.43 -24.25 0.89
CA TRP A 14 -0.09 -23.06 0.20
C TRP A 14 -1.39 -23.38 -0.53
N ALA A 15 -1.41 -24.44 -1.32
CA ALA A 15 -2.62 -24.88 -2.01
C ALA A 15 -3.72 -25.30 -1.02
N ARG A 16 -3.33 -25.91 0.12
CA ARG A 16 -4.28 -26.28 1.17
C ARG A 16 -4.91 -25.07 1.86
N MET A 17 -4.11 -24.04 2.20
CA MET A 17 -4.63 -22.80 2.80
C MET A 17 -5.56 -22.06 1.83
N LEU A 18 -5.27 -22.06 0.53
CA LEU A 18 -6.11 -21.42 -0.48
C LEU A 18 -7.47 -22.12 -0.70
N GLN A 19 -7.69 -23.32 -0.13
CA GLN A 19 -9.01 -23.95 -0.11
C GLN A 19 -9.92 -23.33 0.96
N ASP A 20 -9.36 -22.70 1.99
CA ASP A 20 -10.11 -22.03 3.05
C ASP A 20 -10.59 -20.64 2.56
N PRO A 21 -11.91 -20.36 2.57
CA PRO A 21 -12.43 -19.06 2.14
C PRO A 21 -11.98 -17.90 3.04
N TYR A 22 -11.91 -18.10 4.35
CA TYR A 22 -11.47 -17.07 5.30
C TYR A 22 -10.00 -16.71 5.07
N TYR A 23 -9.15 -17.70 4.84
CA TYR A 23 -7.74 -17.45 4.54
C TYR A 23 -7.58 -16.68 3.22
N LYS A 24 -8.32 -17.04 2.16
CA LYS A 24 -8.26 -16.32 0.88
C LYS A 24 -8.63 -14.86 1.03
N ASP A 25 -9.73 -14.57 1.74
CA ASP A 25 -10.20 -13.20 1.93
C ASP A 25 -9.22 -12.39 2.79
N ALA A 26 -8.68 -12.98 3.86
CA ALA A 26 -7.63 -12.37 4.67
C ALA A 26 -6.34 -12.11 3.87
N LEU A 27 -5.93 -13.04 3.01
CA LEU A 27 -4.79 -12.88 2.10
C LEU A 27 -5.02 -11.71 1.14
N ARG A 28 -6.21 -11.65 0.53
CA ARG A 28 -6.59 -10.56 -0.37
C ARG A 28 -6.56 -9.21 0.36
N CYS A 29 -7.14 -9.12 1.55
CA CYS A 29 -7.10 -7.89 2.35
C CYS A 29 -5.67 -7.48 2.72
N ARG A 30 -4.83 -8.43 3.14
CA ARG A 30 -3.44 -8.12 3.46
C ARG A 30 -2.67 -7.62 2.24
N TRP A 31 -2.91 -8.20 1.08
CA TRP A 31 -2.32 -7.72 -0.17
C TRP A 31 -2.74 -6.27 -0.45
N GLU A 32 -4.03 -5.99 -0.49
CA GLU A 32 -4.55 -4.64 -0.76
C GLU A 32 -4.06 -3.61 0.25
N GLU A 33 -4.00 -3.96 1.54
CA GLU A 33 -3.45 -3.10 2.58
C GLU A 33 -1.98 -2.72 2.31
N LEU A 34 -1.16 -3.69 1.93
CA LEU A 34 0.26 -3.45 1.63
C LEU A 34 0.44 -2.68 0.32
N ARG A 35 -0.46 -2.85 -0.66
CA ARG A 35 -0.45 -2.11 -1.92
C ARG A 35 -0.74 -0.61 -1.75
N LEU A 36 -1.38 -0.21 -0.65
CA LEU A 36 -1.53 1.19 -0.25
C LEU A 36 -0.28 1.81 0.39
N SER A 37 0.76 1.01 0.67
CA SER A 37 1.93 1.47 1.43
C SER A 37 3.24 0.88 0.90
N VAL A 38 3.88 -0.02 1.66
CA VAL A 38 5.23 -0.52 1.39
C VAL A 38 5.36 -1.28 0.08
N LEU A 39 4.26 -1.83 -0.45
CA LEU A 39 4.24 -2.49 -1.75
C LEU A 39 3.65 -1.59 -2.84
N HIS A 40 3.37 -0.30 -2.61
CA HIS A 40 2.93 0.61 -3.68
C HIS A 40 3.97 0.67 -4.80
N ILE A 41 3.52 0.88 -6.04
CA ILE A 41 4.41 0.84 -7.21
C ILE A 41 5.53 1.88 -7.06
N ASP A 42 5.18 3.13 -6.76
CA ASP A 42 6.15 4.21 -6.61
C ASP A 42 7.14 3.95 -5.46
N THR A 43 6.68 3.38 -4.35
CA THR A 43 7.54 3.04 -3.21
C THR A 43 8.63 2.05 -3.63
N LEU A 44 8.27 1.01 -4.38
CA LEU A 44 9.21 0.00 -4.84
C LEU A 44 10.13 0.55 -5.94
N LEU A 45 9.61 1.33 -6.89
CA LEU A 45 10.41 1.91 -7.97
C LEU A 45 11.42 2.94 -7.45
N ASN A 46 11.02 3.79 -6.49
CA ASN A 46 11.93 4.72 -5.84
C ASN A 46 13.03 4.00 -5.06
N LYS A 47 12.70 2.88 -4.40
CA LYS A 47 13.71 2.08 -3.70
C LYS A 47 14.76 1.50 -4.64
N ILE A 48 14.35 1.09 -5.83
CA ILE A 48 15.27 0.63 -6.89
C ILE A 48 16.18 1.77 -7.35
N ASP A 49 15.66 2.99 -7.49
CA ASP A 49 16.47 4.16 -7.84
C ASP A 49 17.50 4.51 -6.78
N GLU A 50 17.10 4.46 -5.50
CA GLU A 50 18.03 4.65 -4.38
C GLU A 50 19.18 3.65 -4.43
N TRP A 51 18.89 2.36 -4.60
CA TRP A 51 19.93 1.33 -4.70
C TRP A 51 20.80 1.50 -5.96
N ALA A 52 20.22 1.88 -7.09
CA ALA A 52 20.98 2.14 -8.31
C ALA A 52 21.96 3.33 -8.12
N LEU A 53 21.56 4.34 -7.36
CA LEU A 53 22.40 5.48 -7.00
C LEU A 53 23.53 5.06 -6.05
N GLU A 54 23.21 4.31 -4.98
CA GLU A 54 24.20 3.78 -4.03
C GLU A 54 25.27 2.92 -4.73
N LEU A 55 24.85 2.13 -5.71
CA LEU A 55 25.73 1.23 -6.45
C LEU A 55 26.48 1.91 -7.61
N ASN A 56 26.27 3.21 -7.87
CA ASN A 56 26.73 3.87 -9.10
C ASN A 56 28.25 3.75 -9.34
N GLN A 57 29.07 3.85 -8.30
CA GLN A 57 30.53 3.67 -8.43
C GLN A 57 30.94 2.19 -8.48
N ALA A 58 30.24 1.33 -7.75
CA ALA A 58 30.55 -0.09 -7.70
C ALA A 58 30.25 -0.78 -9.04
N LYS A 59 29.15 -0.40 -9.70
CA LYS A 59 28.82 -0.90 -11.04
C LYS A 59 29.91 -0.58 -12.07
N ASP A 60 30.52 0.61 -12.01
CA ASP A 60 31.52 1.02 -12.99
C ASP A 60 32.78 0.17 -12.88
N ARG A 61 33.24 -0.09 -11.64
CA ARG A 61 34.34 -1.02 -11.37
C ARG A 61 34.00 -2.45 -11.81
N HIS A 62 32.76 -2.89 -11.54
CA HIS A 62 32.30 -4.21 -11.92
C HIS A 62 32.34 -4.38 -13.44
N PHE A 63 31.69 -3.51 -14.21
CA PHE A 63 31.62 -3.66 -15.67
C PHE A 63 32.93 -3.31 -16.40
N THR A 64 33.85 -2.59 -15.76
CA THR A 64 35.23 -2.46 -16.24
C THR A 64 35.98 -3.79 -16.14
N LYS A 65 35.81 -4.51 -15.03
CA LYS A 65 36.47 -5.80 -14.81
C LYS A 65 35.79 -6.95 -15.56
N TRP A 66 34.46 -6.91 -15.67
CA TRP A 66 33.63 -7.91 -16.32
C TRP A 66 32.70 -7.24 -17.33
N PRO A 67 33.12 -7.08 -18.60
CA PRO A 67 32.37 -6.36 -19.62
C PRO A 67 31.23 -7.22 -20.22
N VAL A 68 30.25 -7.58 -19.39
CA VAL A 68 29.17 -8.52 -19.73
C VAL A 68 27.84 -7.85 -20.14
N LEU A 69 27.75 -6.52 -20.14
CA LEU A 69 26.56 -5.80 -20.61
C LEU A 69 26.28 -6.11 -22.09
N GLY A 70 25.02 -6.33 -22.45
CA GLY A 70 24.61 -6.72 -23.80
C GLY A 70 24.94 -8.17 -24.18
N THR A 71 25.50 -8.97 -23.27
CA THR A 71 25.82 -10.38 -23.51
C THR A 71 24.78 -11.31 -22.87
N VAL A 72 24.57 -12.48 -23.48
CA VAL A 72 23.69 -13.52 -22.91
C VAL A 72 24.47 -14.28 -21.85
N LEU A 73 24.03 -14.17 -20.58
CA LEU A 73 24.49 -15.05 -19.51
C LEU A 73 23.42 -16.10 -19.19
N TRP A 74 23.85 -17.24 -18.65
CA TRP A 74 22.92 -18.28 -18.23
C TRP A 74 21.96 -17.74 -17.17
N ALA A 75 20.67 -18.02 -17.37
CA ALA A 75 19.54 -17.52 -16.58
C ALA A 75 19.26 -16.01 -16.66
N ASN A 76 19.76 -15.29 -17.68
CA ASN A 76 19.37 -13.90 -17.88
C ASN A 76 17.88 -13.77 -18.28
N PRO A 77 17.13 -12.85 -17.65
CA PRO A 77 15.80 -12.50 -18.12
C PRO A 77 15.88 -11.75 -19.46
N LEU A 78 14.88 -11.95 -20.31
CA LEU A 78 14.72 -11.16 -21.53
C LEU A 78 13.81 -9.95 -21.27
N PRO A 79 14.01 -8.81 -21.97
CA PRO A 79 15.06 -8.55 -22.96
C PRO A 79 16.43 -8.28 -22.33
N ILE A 80 17.51 -8.53 -23.08
CA ILE A 80 18.87 -8.21 -22.64
C ILE A 80 19.14 -6.74 -22.94
N ALA A 81 19.58 -5.97 -21.94
CA ALA A 81 19.96 -4.58 -22.17
C ALA A 81 21.45 -4.45 -22.47
N ASN A 82 21.78 -3.49 -23.33
CA ASN A 82 23.17 -3.15 -23.66
C ASN A 82 23.81 -2.19 -22.64
N SER A 83 23.09 -1.83 -21.57
CA SER A 83 23.56 -0.90 -20.55
C SER A 83 22.98 -1.23 -19.18
N TYR A 84 23.69 -0.85 -18.12
CA TYR A 84 23.20 -1.00 -16.74
C TYR A 84 21.87 -0.28 -16.51
N ALA A 85 21.70 0.93 -17.07
CA ALA A 85 20.45 1.67 -16.97
C ALA A 85 19.28 0.93 -17.63
N GLY A 86 19.54 0.22 -18.73
CA GLY A 86 18.55 -0.64 -19.37
C GLY A 86 18.19 -1.85 -18.51
N GLU A 87 19.16 -2.49 -17.84
CA GLU A 87 18.89 -3.58 -16.89
C GLU A 87 18.01 -3.12 -15.71
N VAL A 88 18.31 -1.93 -15.15
CA VAL A 88 17.46 -1.31 -14.10
C VAL A 88 16.04 -1.08 -14.63
N THR A 89 15.91 -0.58 -15.87
CA THR A 89 14.60 -0.36 -16.50
C THR A 89 13.83 -1.66 -16.69
N ASN A 90 14.50 -2.73 -17.14
CA ASN A 90 13.89 -4.05 -17.30
C ASN A 90 13.37 -4.61 -15.97
N MET A 91 14.16 -4.47 -14.89
CA MET A 91 13.75 -4.89 -13.55
C MET A 91 12.50 -4.13 -13.08
N LYS A 92 12.50 -2.80 -13.24
CA LYS A 92 11.33 -1.96 -12.89
C LYS A 92 10.08 -2.37 -13.68
N ASN A 93 10.21 -2.56 -14.98
CA ASN A 93 9.11 -2.98 -15.85
C ASN A 93 8.55 -4.34 -15.43
N TRP A 94 9.42 -5.30 -15.13
CA TRP A 94 8.99 -6.63 -14.67
C TRP A 94 8.24 -6.54 -13.33
N ILE A 95 8.76 -5.79 -12.35
CA ILE A 95 8.10 -5.62 -11.05
C ILE A 95 6.73 -4.97 -11.24
N GLN A 96 6.64 -3.92 -12.04
CA GLN A 96 5.37 -3.25 -12.31
C GLN A 96 4.34 -4.21 -12.92
N GLN A 97 4.72 -4.91 -13.99
CA GLN A 97 3.84 -5.88 -14.64
C GLN A 97 3.44 -7.02 -13.69
N ARG A 98 4.38 -7.48 -12.86
CA ARG A 98 4.12 -8.56 -11.91
C ARG A 98 3.15 -8.12 -10.80
N LEU A 99 3.28 -6.90 -10.28
CA LEU A 99 2.35 -6.35 -9.30
C LEU A 99 0.96 -6.18 -9.90
N THR A 100 0.84 -5.63 -11.11
CA THR A 100 -0.44 -5.55 -11.82
C THR A 100 -1.07 -6.92 -12.02
N TRP A 101 -0.28 -7.93 -12.39
CA TRP A 101 -0.79 -9.30 -12.50
C TRP A 101 -1.27 -9.84 -11.14
N LEU A 102 -0.51 -9.61 -10.06
CA LEU A 102 -0.87 -10.05 -8.71
C LEU A 102 -2.15 -9.35 -8.22
N ASP A 103 -2.29 -8.05 -8.49
CA ASP A 103 -3.50 -7.29 -8.18
C ASP A 103 -4.75 -7.98 -8.77
N SER A 104 -4.66 -8.48 -10.01
CA SER A 104 -5.76 -9.21 -10.66
C SER A 104 -5.90 -10.69 -10.27
N ASN A 105 -4.85 -11.35 -9.76
CA ASN A 105 -4.81 -12.81 -9.61
C ASN A 105 -4.75 -13.32 -8.17
N ILE A 106 -4.63 -12.45 -7.16
CA ILE A 106 -4.71 -12.90 -5.77
C ILE A 106 -6.14 -13.36 -5.44
N PRO A 107 -6.35 -14.58 -4.93
CA PRO A 107 -7.70 -15.07 -4.68
C PRO A 107 -8.31 -14.42 -3.43
N GLY A 108 -9.64 -14.44 -3.35
CA GLY A 108 -10.40 -13.89 -2.21
C GLY A 108 -11.02 -12.53 -2.53
N VAL A 109 -11.93 -12.12 -1.66
CA VAL A 109 -12.59 -10.82 -1.67
C VAL A 109 -12.18 -10.09 -0.41
N CYS A 110 -11.58 -8.91 -0.53
CA CYS A 110 -11.39 -8.08 0.64
C CYS A 110 -12.68 -7.32 0.94
N THR A 111 -13.43 -7.81 1.92
CA THR A 111 -14.41 -6.99 2.62
C THR A 111 -13.68 -6.31 3.77
N LEU A 112 -13.25 -5.06 3.57
CA LEU A 112 -12.79 -4.24 4.69
C LEU A 112 -13.94 -4.19 5.70
N SER A 113 -13.81 -4.95 6.78
CA SER A 113 -14.77 -5.00 7.88
C SER A 113 -14.68 -3.63 8.57
N GLY A 114 -15.53 -2.73 8.09
CA GLY A 114 -15.38 -1.28 8.18
C GLY A 114 -16.34 -0.58 7.22
N GLU A 115 -16.78 -1.25 6.16
CA GLU A 115 -18.10 -1.00 5.57
C GLU A 115 -19.14 -1.86 6.30
N SER A 116 -19.97 -1.16 7.06
CA SER A 116 -21.08 -1.62 7.88
C SER A 116 -21.97 -2.68 7.21
N GLU A 117 -22.66 -3.47 8.03
CA GLU A 117 -24.01 -4.01 7.75
C GLU A 117 -25.06 -2.91 7.49
N LEU A 118 -24.71 -1.85 6.77
CA LEU A 118 -25.61 -0.82 6.28
C LEU A 118 -25.14 -0.39 4.89
N ALA A 119 -25.28 -1.29 3.92
CA ALA A 119 -25.37 -0.93 2.50
C ALA A 119 -26.69 -0.20 2.23
N ASN A 120 -26.90 0.91 2.94
CA ASN A 120 -27.92 1.94 2.74
C ASN A 120 -27.46 3.18 3.53
N GLY A 121 -26.47 3.89 2.99
CA GLY A 121 -26.00 5.15 3.54
C GLY A 121 -24.98 5.78 2.61
N SER A 122 -25.30 6.95 2.10
CA SER A 122 -24.53 7.78 1.17
C SER A 122 -23.08 8.00 1.60
N ASN A 123 -22.20 8.37 0.65
CA ASN A 123 -20.83 8.86 0.84
C ASN A 123 -20.78 10.12 1.73
N ALA A 124 -21.15 10.01 2.99
CA ALA A 124 -21.35 11.12 3.92
C ALA A 124 -20.01 11.69 4.45
N PHE A 125 -18.92 10.95 4.27
CA PHE A 125 -17.63 11.24 4.90
C PHE A 125 -16.44 10.88 4.00
N SER A 126 -15.47 11.79 3.87
CA SER A 126 -14.21 11.55 3.15
C SER A 126 -13.03 12.28 3.81
N ILE A 127 -11.85 11.67 3.74
CA ILE A 127 -10.59 12.18 4.30
C ILE A 127 -9.53 12.26 3.20
N PHE A 128 -8.88 13.40 3.03
CA PHE A 128 -7.81 13.61 2.03
C PHE A 128 -6.83 14.73 2.43
N PRO A 129 -5.58 14.73 1.93
CA PRO A 129 -4.96 13.64 1.18
C PRO A 129 -4.60 12.47 2.10
N ASN A 130 -4.55 11.27 1.53
CA ASN A 130 -3.95 10.09 2.16
C ASN A 130 -3.11 9.38 1.08
N PRO A 131 -1.77 9.28 1.23
CA PRO A 131 -0.93 9.72 2.36
C PRO A 131 -0.90 11.25 2.59
N THR A 132 -0.58 11.67 3.82
CA THR A 132 -0.47 13.08 4.23
C THR A 132 0.84 13.36 4.97
N ASN A 133 1.27 14.62 4.99
CA ASN A 133 2.43 15.08 5.74
C ASN A 133 1.97 15.77 7.03
N ASN A 134 1.49 17.02 6.94
CA ASN A 134 1.16 17.82 8.13
C ASN A 134 -0.32 18.09 8.32
N LYS A 135 -1.16 17.91 7.30
CA LYS A 135 -2.55 18.37 7.33
C LYS A 135 -3.47 17.38 6.65
N VAL A 136 -4.63 17.16 7.24
CA VAL A 136 -5.66 16.32 6.67
C VAL A 136 -6.98 17.07 6.63
N THR A 137 -7.66 16.99 5.50
CA THR A 137 -8.95 17.60 5.26
C THR A 137 -10.03 16.55 5.34
N ILE A 138 -11.05 16.87 6.14
CA ILE A 138 -12.26 16.07 6.28
C ILE A 138 -13.38 16.78 5.57
N ARG A 139 -14.08 16.09 4.69
CA ARG A 139 -15.29 16.58 4.03
C ARG A 139 -16.49 15.74 4.43
N LEU A 140 -17.54 16.42 4.88
CA LEU A 140 -18.85 15.89 5.22
C LEU A 140 -19.84 16.28 4.13
N THR A 141 -20.58 15.29 3.60
CA THR A 141 -21.50 15.51 2.48
C THR A 141 -22.88 15.98 2.96
N GLU A 142 -23.26 15.67 4.21
CA GLU A 142 -24.51 16.14 4.81
C GLU A 142 -24.26 16.85 6.15
N THR A 143 -24.80 18.05 6.30
CA THR A 143 -24.67 18.92 7.49
C THR A 143 -25.59 18.52 8.65
N THR A 144 -26.35 17.44 8.50
CA THR A 144 -27.39 16.98 9.43
C THR A 144 -26.86 16.02 10.50
N GLU A 145 -25.71 15.38 10.27
CA GLU A 145 -25.05 14.54 11.26
C GLU A 145 -24.38 15.44 12.32
N LYS A 146 -24.87 15.37 13.56
CA LYS A 146 -24.30 16.09 14.72
C LYS A 146 -22.94 15.52 15.08
N VAL A 147 -21.92 15.81 14.28
CA VAL A 147 -20.54 15.52 14.61
C VAL A 147 -20.14 16.40 15.79
N SER A 148 -19.68 15.76 16.86
CA SER A 148 -19.34 16.43 18.12
C SER A 148 -17.84 16.40 18.41
N SER A 149 -17.16 15.37 17.95
CA SER A 149 -15.74 15.17 18.22
C SER A 149 -15.09 14.27 17.19
N LEU A 150 -13.78 14.42 17.07
CA LEU A 150 -12.89 13.56 16.34
C LEU A 150 -11.76 13.12 17.26
N ASN A 151 -11.43 11.84 17.19
CA ASN A 151 -10.28 11.26 17.87
C ASN A 151 -9.34 10.64 16.84
N ILE A 152 -8.04 10.76 17.08
CA ILE A 152 -7.00 10.10 16.30
C ILE A 152 -6.36 9.04 17.19
N PHE A 153 -6.24 7.82 16.68
CA PHE A 153 -5.64 6.69 17.35
C PHE A 153 -4.40 6.21 16.60
N ASN A 154 -3.38 5.76 17.34
CA ASN A 154 -2.24 5.05 16.74
C ASN A 154 -2.58 3.57 16.47
N ILE A 155 -1.64 2.82 15.89
CA ILE A 155 -1.81 1.39 15.59
C ILE A 155 -2.03 0.50 16.82
N TYR A 156 -1.68 0.98 18.01
CA TYR A 156 -1.91 0.28 19.28
C TYR A 156 -3.28 0.61 19.89
N GLY A 157 -4.10 1.42 19.21
CA GLY A 157 -5.39 1.87 19.70
C GLY A 157 -5.32 2.97 20.76
N GLN A 158 -4.14 3.55 21.01
CA GLN A 158 -3.99 4.66 21.94
C GLN A 158 -4.47 5.95 21.27
N GLU A 159 -5.30 6.71 21.97
CA GLU A 159 -5.74 8.04 21.53
C GLU A 159 -4.56 9.01 21.61
N VAL A 160 -4.17 9.56 20.46
CA VAL A 160 -3.05 10.52 20.34
C VAL A 160 -3.52 11.95 20.16
N LYS A 161 -4.77 12.17 19.73
CA LYS A 161 -5.34 13.51 19.54
C LYS A 161 -6.86 13.50 19.65
N SER A 162 -7.41 14.55 20.27
CA SER A 162 -8.86 14.78 20.36
C SER A 162 -9.18 16.21 19.94
N ILE A 163 -10.15 16.36 19.03
CA ILE A 163 -10.54 17.65 18.47
C ILE A 163 -12.06 17.76 18.54
N ARG A 164 -12.55 18.84 19.14
CA ARG A 164 -13.96 19.21 19.04
C ARG A 164 -14.18 19.90 17.70
N ILE A 165 -15.13 19.41 16.92
CA ILE A 165 -15.45 19.95 15.60
C ILE A 165 -16.87 20.49 15.65
N SER A 166 -17.08 21.65 15.03
CA SER A 166 -18.41 22.16 14.75
C SER A 166 -18.93 21.56 13.44
N PRO A 167 -20.25 21.43 13.23
CA PRO A 167 -20.82 20.88 11.99
C PRO A 167 -20.58 21.84 10.82
N THR A 168 -19.43 21.70 10.17
CA THR A 168 -19.07 22.36 8.91
C THR A 168 -18.86 21.31 7.83
N HIS A 169 -19.10 21.68 6.57
CA HIS A 169 -18.92 20.76 5.44
C HIS A 169 -17.47 20.31 5.24
N THR A 170 -16.50 21.13 5.67
CA THR A 170 -15.08 20.84 5.53
C THR A 170 -14.32 21.35 6.75
N THR A 171 -13.45 20.52 7.30
CA THR A 171 -12.53 20.89 8.39
C THR A 171 -11.13 20.42 8.04
N GLU A 172 -10.15 21.31 8.19
CA GLU A 172 -8.72 20.98 8.09
C GLU A 172 -8.17 20.70 9.50
N ILE A 173 -7.39 19.63 9.61
CA ILE A 173 -6.80 19.18 10.87
C ILE A 173 -5.29 19.14 10.68
N ASP A 174 -4.60 19.86 11.56
CA ASP A 174 -3.15 19.81 11.68
C ASP A 174 -2.75 18.54 12.45
N ILE A 175 -1.85 17.76 11.87
CA ILE A 175 -1.25 16.54 12.44
C ILE A 175 0.28 16.63 12.47
N SER A 176 0.86 17.82 12.31
CA SER A 176 2.31 18.06 12.28
C SER A 176 3.03 17.56 13.55
N ASP A 177 2.34 17.57 14.68
CA ASP A 177 2.76 17.08 16.00
C ASP A 177 2.87 15.55 16.10
N LEU A 178 2.21 14.79 15.22
CA LEU A 178 2.25 13.33 15.24
C LEU A 178 3.55 12.78 14.63
N SER A 179 4.08 11.67 15.13
CA SER A 179 5.21 10.99 14.48
C SER A 179 4.79 10.37 13.15
N LEU A 180 5.76 10.07 12.28
CA LEU A 180 5.50 9.32 11.04
C LEU A 180 4.90 7.95 11.36
N GLY A 181 3.91 7.50 10.59
CA GLY A 181 3.23 6.23 10.84
C GLY A 181 1.76 6.17 10.40
N VAL A 182 1.08 5.12 10.83
CA VAL A 182 -0.33 4.85 10.50
C VAL A 182 -1.23 5.28 11.65
N TYR A 183 -2.33 5.97 11.33
CA TYR A 183 -3.32 6.43 12.31
C TYR A 183 -4.75 6.12 11.84
N PHE A 184 -5.65 6.00 12.81
CA PHE A 184 -7.08 5.85 12.60
C PHE A 184 -7.80 7.08 13.11
N ILE A 185 -8.54 7.73 12.24
CA ILE A 185 -9.40 8.87 12.59
C ILE A 185 -10.80 8.32 12.82
N ARG A 186 -11.34 8.56 14.03
CA ARG A 186 -12.72 8.28 14.40
C ARG A 186 -13.49 9.58 14.51
N LEU A 187 -14.59 9.69 13.78
CA LEU A 187 -15.59 10.72 14.00
C LEU A 187 -16.71 10.19 14.90
N ASN A 188 -17.05 10.96 15.93
CA ASN A 188 -18.19 10.67 16.78
C ASN A 188 -19.32 11.67 16.47
N GLY A 189 -20.35 11.19 15.78
CA GLY A 189 -21.61 11.89 15.59
C GLY A 189 -22.80 11.02 16.01
N SER A 190 -23.92 11.19 15.31
CA SER A 190 -25.05 10.25 15.34
C SER A 190 -24.62 8.84 14.98
N ASN A 191 -23.75 8.73 13.96
CA ASN A 191 -23.03 7.53 13.60
C ASN A 191 -21.53 7.68 13.91
N GLN A 192 -20.87 6.54 14.12
CA GLN A 192 -19.41 6.49 14.21
C GLN A 192 -18.83 6.16 12.84
N PHE A 193 -17.89 6.98 12.38
CA PHE A 193 -17.15 6.74 11.14
C PHE A 193 -15.67 6.60 11.47
N ILE A 194 -15.00 5.63 10.83
CA ILE A 194 -13.56 5.39 11.02
C ILE A 194 -12.88 5.42 9.67
N SER A 195 -11.73 6.07 9.57
CA SER A 195 -10.89 6.06 8.37
C SER A 195 -9.41 5.99 8.73
N LYS A 196 -8.62 5.31 7.90
CA LYS A 196 -7.17 5.11 8.07
C LYS A 196 -6.41 6.19 7.29
N ILE A 197 -5.39 6.77 7.91
CA ILE A 197 -4.45 7.69 7.27
C ILE A 197 -3.00 7.24 7.47
N VAL A 198 -2.13 7.58 6.51
CA VAL A 198 -0.68 7.36 6.57
C VAL A 198 0.04 8.71 6.60
N LYS A 199 0.82 8.96 7.66
CA LYS A 199 1.71 10.12 7.78
C LYS A 199 3.15 9.76 7.40
N TYR A 200 3.75 10.54 6.51
CA TYR A 200 5.13 10.38 6.03
C TYR A 200 5.96 11.66 6.16
#